data_AF-U7PVQ8-F1
#
_entry.id   AF-U7PVQ8-F1
#
_cell.length_a   1.000
_cell.length_b   1.000
_cell.length_c   1.000
_cell.angle_alpha   90.00
_cell.angle_beta   90.00
_cell.angle_gamma   90.00
#
_symmetry.space_group_name_H-M   'P 1'
#
loop_
_entity.id
_entity.type
_entity.pdbx_description
1 polymer ?
#
loop_
_entity_poly.entity_id
_entity_poly.type
_entity_poly.pdbx_seq_one_letter_code
_entity_poly.pdbx_strand_id
1 'polypeptide(L)'
;MQGSMCPPGNDRKRKQKATKKEREGERKRKQKQKQKRMRAAAAGDNVDDSGDRPASPRNSPSAQSEGPPSTPPTESATPATAIGHNPKIKNPRHHYDAAVACMARRACRTGHVAALVARFGTADRAACDSLAAYQHLLMDTRRRLARLGADPGDGFAVWVALAGLKDAHRRWHGTLVAQRAAGRLDWDGLMAAMAGRACRE
;
A
#
# COMPACT_ATOMS: atom_id res chain seq x y z
N MET A 1 23.80 7.70 77.87
CA MET A 1 24.53 6.98 76.80
C MET A 1 23.71 7.06 75.51
N GLN A 2 24.42 7.22 74.40
CA GLN A 2 24.02 7.62 73.04
C GLN A 2 22.59 7.25 72.59
N GLY A 3 21.78 8.28 72.29
CA GLY A 3 20.52 8.15 71.56
C GLY A 3 20.79 7.90 70.07
N SER A 4 20.41 6.70 69.62
CA SER A 4 20.44 6.30 68.22
C SER A 4 19.40 7.10 67.42
N MET A 5 19.86 8.12 66.69
CA MET A 5 19.06 8.80 65.67
C MET A 5 18.96 7.90 64.44
N CYS A 6 17.85 7.16 64.30
CA CYS A 6 17.55 6.47 63.05
C CYS A 6 17.31 7.48 61.91
N PRO A 7 18.04 7.39 60.78
CA PRO A 7 17.94 8.38 59.70
C PRO A 7 16.65 8.17 58.87
N PRO A 8 15.83 9.22 58.66
CA PRO A 8 14.61 9.17 57.85
C PRO A 8 14.95 9.26 56.35
N GLY A 9 15.58 8.22 55.80
CA GLY A 9 16.04 8.20 54.40
C GLY A 9 15.35 7.18 53.49
N ASN A 10 14.77 6.10 54.04
CA ASN A 10 14.39 4.92 53.24
C ASN A 10 12.93 4.89 52.76
N ASP A 11 12.01 5.63 53.39
CA ASP A 11 10.59 5.57 53.02
C ASP A 11 10.26 6.24 51.68
N ARG A 12 10.94 7.34 51.32
CA ARG A 12 10.68 8.04 50.05
C ARG A 12 11.02 7.18 48.84
N LYS A 13 12.13 6.43 48.87
CA LYS A 13 12.51 5.51 47.77
C LYS A 13 11.53 4.34 47.64
N ARG A 14 11.00 3.81 48.74
CA ARG A 14 9.98 2.75 48.71
C ARG A 14 8.67 3.26 48.10
N LYS A 15 8.20 4.46 48.48
CA LYS A 15 6.98 5.05 47.91
C LYS A 15 7.08 5.32 46.40
N GLN A 16 8.23 5.78 45.90
CA GLN A 16 8.41 6.02 44.46
C GLN A 16 8.48 4.72 43.62
N LYS A 17 9.04 3.63 44.16
CA LYS A 17 9.06 2.34 43.45
C LYS A 17 7.65 1.73 43.34
N ALA A 18 6.81 1.90 44.37
CA ALA A 18 5.43 1.42 44.34
C ALA A 18 4.60 2.12 43.24
N THR A 19 4.68 3.45 43.14
CA THR A 19 3.90 4.22 42.14
C THR A 19 4.33 3.94 40.70
N LYS A 20 5.62 3.65 40.46
CA LYS A 20 6.10 3.28 39.11
C LYS A 20 5.57 1.91 38.67
N LYS A 21 5.57 0.92 39.57
CA LYS A 21 5.11 -0.44 39.26
C LYS A 21 3.59 -0.49 39.01
N GLU A 22 2.83 0.31 39.73
CA GLU A 22 1.38 0.43 39.55
C GLU A 22 1.00 1.07 38.20
N ARG A 23 1.69 2.16 37.83
CA ARG A 23 1.50 2.82 36.52
C ARG A 23 1.83 1.91 35.33
N GLU A 24 2.82 1.03 35.47
CA GLU A 24 3.17 0.08 34.41
C GLU A 24 2.14 -1.05 34.27
N GLY A 25 1.58 -1.53 35.40
CA GLY A 25 0.51 -2.52 35.42
C GLY A 25 -0.77 -2.02 34.75
N GLU A 26 -1.14 -0.75 35.00
CA GLU A 26 -2.33 -0.13 34.41
C GLU A 26 -2.20 0.04 32.88
N ARG A 27 -1.01 0.42 32.39
CA ARG A 27 -0.73 0.53 30.95
C ARG A 27 -0.87 -0.81 30.24
N LYS A 28 -0.34 -1.90 30.82
CA LYS A 28 -0.46 -3.25 30.24
C LYS A 28 -1.92 -3.73 30.20
N ARG A 29 -2.73 -3.41 31.23
CA ARG A 29 -4.17 -3.73 31.24
C ARG A 29 -4.93 -2.98 30.14
N LYS A 30 -4.70 -1.66 29.97
CA LYS A 30 -5.34 -0.86 28.92
C LYS A 30 -4.97 -1.34 27.51
N GLN A 31 -3.72 -1.73 27.29
CA GLN A 31 -3.27 -2.26 26.00
C GLN A 31 -3.93 -3.61 25.66
N LYS A 32 -4.02 -4.54 26.63
CA LYS A 32 -4.69 -5.84 26.44
C LYS A 32 -6.19 -5.68 26.17
N GLN A 33 -6.86 -4.73 26.82
CA GLN A 33 -8.27 -4.44 26.58
C GLN A 33 -8.52 -3.84 25.19
N LYS A 34 -7.65 -2.94 24.71
CA LYS A 34 -7.72 -2.38 23.35
C LYS A 34 -7.55 -3.47 22.29
N GLN A 35 -6.61 -4.40 22.49
CA GLN A 35 -6.37 -5.52 21.58
C GLN A 35 -7.56 -6.49 21.51
N LYS A 36 -8.25 -6.73 22.64
CA LYS A 36 -9.47 -7.55 22.69
C LYS A 36 -10.63 -6.90 21.92
N ARG A 37 -10.80 -5.57 22.02
CA ARG A 37 -11.85 -4.83 21.27
C ARG A 37 -11.60 -4.86 19.76
N MET A 38 -10.34 -4.74 19.33
CA MET A 38 -9.98 -4.82 17.90
C MET A 38 -10.29 -6.20 17.31
N ARG A 39 -10.07 -7.29 18.06
CA ARG A 39 -10.41 -8.64 17.62
C ARG A 39 -11.92 -8.89 17.52
N ALA A 40 -12.71 -8.33 18.44
CA ALA A 40 -14.17 -8.47 18.38
C ALA A 40 -14.77 -7.73 17.17
N ALA A 41 -14.21 -6.58 16.79
CA ALA A 41 -14.68 -5.82 15.63
C ALA A 41 -14.37 -6.51 14.29
N ALA A 42 -13.33 -7.36 14.24
CA ALA A 42 -12.95 -8.06 13.01
C ALA A 42 -13.77 -9.34 12.75
N ALA A 43 -14.59 -9.80 13.71
CA ALA A 43 -15.40 -11.01 13.58
C ALA A 43 -16.89 -10.72 13.29
N GLY A 44 -17.24 -9.48 12.94
CA GLY A 44 -18.61 -9.10 12.61
C GLY A 44 -19.01 -9.50 11.19
N ASP A 45 -19.75 -10.60 11.12
CA ASP A 45 -20.76 -11.03 10.15
C ASP A 45 -20.78 -10.42 8.73
N ASN A 46 -20.47 -11.31 7.78
CA ASN A 46 -20.99 -11.27 6.41
C ASN A 46 -22.51 -11.43 6.45
N VAL A 47 -23.26 -10.40 6.03
CA VAL A 47 -24.64 -10.58 5.60
C VAL A 47 -24.71 -10.23 4.12
N ASP A 48 -24.91 -11.28 3.34
CA ASP A 48 -25.31 -11.34 1.95
C ASP A 48 -26.68 -10.67 1.81
N ASP A 49 -26.80 -9.63 0.98
CA ASP A 49 -28.10 -9.13 0.52
C ASP A 49 -28.02 -8.93 -1.00
N SER A 50 -28.16 -10.06 -1.68
CA SER A 50 -28.48 -10.13 -3.11
C SER A 50 -29.94 -9.69 -3.29
N GLY A 51 -30.17 -8.39 -3.42
CA GLY A 51 -31.49 -7.79 -3.62
C GLY A 51 -31.72 -7.36 -5.08
N ASP A 52 -32.72 -7.97 -5.69
CA ASP A 52 -33.09 -8.01 -7.10
C ASP A 52 -33.42 -6.67 -7.79
N ARG A 53 -33.24 -6.67 -9.11
CA ARG A 53 -33.63 -5.60 -10.05
C ARG A 53 -35.15 -5.45 -10.10
N PRO A 54 -35.64 -4.24 -10.41
CA PRO A 54 -36.55 -4.17 -11.55
C PRO A 54 -36.20 -3.06 -12.55
N ALA A 55 -36.56 -3.36 -13.80
CA ALA A 55 -36.19 -2.68 -15.01
C ALA A 55 -36.97 -1.38 -15.29
N SER A 56 -36.41 -0.63 -16.24
CA SER A 56 -36.81 0.64 -16.87
C SER A 56 -38.31 0.82 -17.20
N PRO A 57 -38.77 2.07 -17.41
CA PRO A 57 -38.82 2.63 -18.78
C PRO A 57 -38.36 4.10 -18.81
N ARG A 58 -37.34 4.47 -19.60
CA ARG A 58 -37.41 4.83 -21.03
C ARG A 58 -38.40 5.99 -21.30
N ASN A 59 -37.91 7.22 -21.16
CA ASN A 59 -38.38 8.35 -21.94
C ASN A 59 -37.20 9.00 -22.67
N SER A 60 -37.44 9.26 -23.95
CA SER A 60 -36.51 9.57 -25.03
C SER A 60 -36.46 11.09 -25.32
N PRO A 61 -35.61 11.57 -26.25
CA PRO A 61 -34.85 12.81 -26.09
C PRO A 61 -35.36 14.02 -26.88
N SER A 62 -34.83 15.20 -26.56
CA SER A 62 -34.67 16.35 -27.47
C SER A 62 -33.42 17.11 -26.98
N ALA A 63 -32.24 16.89 -27.58
CA ALA A 63 -31.76 17.61 -28.76
C ALA A 63 -31.61 19.12 -28.50
N GLN A 64 -30.52 19.52 -27.84
CA GLN A 64 -29.90 20.82 -28.04
C GLN A 64 -28.40 20.63 -28.19
N SER A 65 -27.95 20.90 -29.42
CA SER A 65 -26.56 20.96 -29.85
C SER A 65 -25.87 22.16 -29.21
N GLU A 66 -24.90 21.92 -28.33
CA GLU A 66 -23.92 22.93 -27.96
C GLU A 66 -22.53 22.30 -27.89
N GLY A 67 -21.77 22.50 -28.97
CA GLY A 67 -20.30 22.47 -29.01
C GLY A 67 -19.62 21.10 -28.79
N PRO A 68 -18.55 20.77 -29.52
CA PRO A 68 -17.74 19.62 -29.17
C PRO A 68 -16.85 19.96 -27.95
N PRO A 69 -17.09 19.44 -26.73
CA PRO A 69 -16.04 19.37 -25.75
C PRO A 69 -15.01 18.36 -26.26
N SER A 70 -13.79 18.86 -26.43
CA SER A 70 -12.58 18.12 -26.76
C SER A 70 -12.61 16.70 -26.21
N THR A 71 -12.70 15.71 -27.10
CA THR A 71 -12.59 14.30 -26.74
C THR A 71 -11.32 14.12 -25.91
N PRO A 72 -11.41 13.62 -24.66
CA PRO A 72 -10.22 13.23 -23.91
C PRO A 72 -9.51 12.13 -24.72
N PRO A 73 -8.18 12.00 -24.60
CA PRO A 73 -7.45 10.99 -25.34
C PRO A 73 -8.10 9.64 -25.04
N THR A 74 -8.68 9.05 -26.09
CA THR A 74 -9.02 7.63 -26.12
C THR A 74 -7.70 6.90 -25.89
N GLU A 75 -7.38 6.67 -24.62
CA GLU A 75 -6.46 5.62 -24.21
C GLU A 75 -7.07 4.34 -24.76
N SER A 76 -6.68 4.04 -25.99
CA SER A 76 -6.81 2.75 -26.62
C SER A 76 -5.95 1.83 -25.77
N ALA A 77 -6.51 1.39 -24.64
CA ALA A 77 -6.03 0.23 -23.92
C ALA A 77 -6.29 -0.93 -24.87
N THR A 78 -5.37 -1.13 -25.82
CA THR A 78 -5.36 -2.26 -26.73
C THR A 78 -5.48 -3.49 -25.84
N PRO A 79 -6.61 -4.20 -25.82
CA PRO A 79 -6.75 -5.37 -24.99
C PRO A 79 -5.73 -6.34 -25.57
N ALA A 80 -4.66 -6.60 -24.80
CA ALA A 80 -3.50 -7.39 -25.20
C ALA A 80 -3.99 -8.53 -26.08
N THR A 81 -3.80 -8.37 -27.40
CA THR A 81 -4.28 -9.31 -28.42
C THR A 81 -3.91 -10.67 -27.90
N ALA A 82 -4.87 -11.57 -27.68
CA ALA A 82 -4.58 -12.86 -27.09
C ALA A 82 -3.67 -13.63 -28.06
N ILE A 83 -2.35 -13.45 -27.93
CA ILE A 83 -1.36 -14.05 -28.81
C ILE A 83 -1.41 -15.55 -28.50
N GLY A 84 -2.20 -16.26 -29.30
CA GLY A 84 -2.25 -17.71 -29.30
C GLY A 84 -0.98 -18.26 -29.90
N HIS A 85 -0.51 -19.40 -29.39
CA HIS A 85 0.60 -20.10 -30.03
C HIS A 85 0.13 -20.64 -31.39
N ASN A 86 0.72 -20.13 -32.49
CA ASN A 86 0.51 -20.65 -33.82
C ASN A 86 1.83 -21.14 -34.43
N PRO A 87 2.08 -22.47 -34.50
CA PRO A 87 3.36 -23.01 -34.99
C PRO A 87 3.61 -22.74 -36.47
N LYS A 88 2.59 -22.33 -37.25
CA LYS A 88 2.74 -21.97 -38.66
C LYS A 88 3.43 -20.61 -38.86
N ILE A 89 3.42 -19.75 -37.84
CA ILE A 89 4.06 -18.43 -37.89
C ILE A 89 5.55 -18.61 -37.64
N LYS A 90 6.40 -18.39 -38.64
CA LYS A 90 7.86 -18.58 -38.55
C LYS A 90 8.59 -17.48 -37.76
N ASN A 91 7.90 -16.48 -37.25
CA ASN A 91 8.50 -15.36 -36.52
C ASN A 91 8.78 -15.75 -35.06
N PRO A 92 10.05 -15.84 -34.62
CA PRO A 92 10.38 -16.22 -33.24
C PRO A 92 9.82 -15.24 -32.20
N ARG A 93 9.69 -13.96 -32.55
CA ARG A 93 9.11 -12.95 -31.65
C ARG A 93 7.64 -13.25 -31.34
N HIS A 94 6.89 -13.73 -32.32
CA HIS A 94 5.49 -14.12 -32.13
C HIS A 94 5.36 -15.26 -31.11
N HIS A 95 6.22 -16.28 -31.18
CA HIS A 95 6.21 -17.38 -30.20
C HIS A 95 6.64 -16.92 -28.81
N TYR A 96 7.62 -16.03 -28.71
CA TYR A 96 8.02 -15.43 -27.44
C TYR A 96 6.86 -14.66 -26.80
N ASP A 97 6.20 -13.77 -27.55
CA ASP A 97 5.09 -12.98 -27.03
C ASP A 97 3.89 -13.88 -26.66
N ALA A 98 3.63 -14.95 -27.42
CA ALA A 98 2.62 -15.97 -27.09
C ALA A 98 2.93 -16.70 -25.77
N ALA A 99 4.22 -17.05 -25.56
CA ALA A 99 4.66 -17.69 -24.33
C ALA A 99 4.54 -16.75 -23.13
N VAL A 100 4.92 -15.48 -23.27
CA VAL A 100 4.73 -14.45 -22.24
C VAL A 100 3.26 -14.27 -21.90
N ALA A 101 2.38 -14.16 -22.90
CA ALA A 101 0.93 -14.05 -22.69
C ALA A 101 0.34 -15.30 -22.02
N CYS A 102 0.84 -16.50 -22.34
CA CYS A 102 0.46 -17.73 -21.66
C CYS A 102 0.88 -17.71 -20.19
N MET A 103 2.13 -17.34 -19.91
CA MET A 103 2.66 -17.23 -18.55
C MET A 103 1.92 -16.17 -17.73
N ALA A 104 1.60 -15.01 -18.30
CA ALA A 104 0.81 -13.97 -17.63
C ALA A 104 -0.59 -14.47 -17.27
N ARG A 105 -1.30 -15.11 -18.21
CA ARG A 105 -2.62 -15.72 -17.93
C ARG A 105 -2.56 -16.81 -16.87
N ARG A 106 -1.46 -17.57 -16.79
CA ARG A 106 -1.24 -18.55 -15.73
C ARG A 106 -1.02 -17.85 -14.38
N ALA A 107 -0.19 -16.81 -14.33
CA ALA A 107 0.08 -16.05 -13.13
C ALA A 107 -1.19 -15.40 -12.53
N CYS A 108 -2.11 -14.91 -13.38
CA CYS A 108 -3.41 -14.43 -12.92
C CYS A 108 -4.25 -15.56 -12.30
N ARG A 109 -4.34 -16.71 -12.98
CA ARG A 109 -5.13 -17.87 -12.52
C ARG A 109 -4.60 -18.50 -11.23
N THR A 110 -3.28 -18.50 -11.03
CA THR A 110 -2.67 -19.08 -9.82
C THR A 110 -2.58 -18.09 -8.66
N GLY A 111 -3.18 -16.89 -8.76
CA GLY A 111 -3.12 -15.88 -7.71
C GLY A 111 -1.75 -15.21 -7.53
N HIS A 112 -0.80 -15.42 -8.44
CA HIS A 112 0.53 -14.81 -8.33
C HIS A 112 0.45 -13.28 -8.47
N VAL A 113 -0.41 -12.77 -9.37
CA VAL A 113 -0.68 -11.33 -9.48
C VAL A 113 -1.28 -10.80 -8.18
N ALA A 114 -2.23 -11.51 -7.57
CA ALA A 114 -2.81 -11.11 -6.28
C ALA A 114 -1.76 -11.05 -5.17
N ALA A 115 -0.83 -12.01 -5.13
CA ALA A 115 0.29 -11.99 -4.18
C ALA A 115 1.23 -10.79 -4.39
N LEU A 116 1.51 -10.40 -5.65
CA LEU A 116 2.30 -9.21 -5.95
C LEU A 116 1.57 -7.92 -5.58
N VAL A 117 0.26 -7.83 -5.85
CA VAL A 117 -0.56 -6.67 -5.46
C VAL A 117 -0.59 -6.53 -3.94
N ALA A 118 -0.78 -7.64 -3.20
CA ALA A 118 -0.73 -7.63 -1.75
C ALA A 118 0.65 -7.17 -1.25
N ARG A 119 1.74 -7.74 -1.77
CA ARG A 119 3.12 -7.34 -1.43
C ARG A 119 3.38 -5.87 -1.68
N PHE A 120 2.86 -5.33 -2.80
CA PHE A 120 3.01 -3.91 -3.13
C PHE A 120 2.18 -3.03 -2.19
N GLY A 121 0.90 -3.32 -2.04
CA GLY A 121 -0.03 -2.51 -1.24
C GLY A 121 0.25 -2.52 0.26
N THR A 122 0.93 -3.55 0.78
CA THR A 122 1.36 -3.63 2.19
C THR A 122 2.85 -3.33 2.36
N ALA A 123 3.52 -2.79 1.35
CA ALA A 123 4.93 -2.43 1.48
C ALA A 123 5.10 -1.33 2.54
N ASP A 124 5.95 -1.59 3.51
CA ASP A 124 6.26 -0.66 4.60
C ASP A 124 7.78 -0.50 4.71
N ARG A 125 8.25 0.75 4.77
CA ARG A 125 9.66 1.06 4.97
C ARG A 125 10.15 0.51 6.30
N ALA A 126 9.33 0.51 7.35
CA ALA A 126 9.73 0.02 8.66
C ALA A 126 10.00 -1.49 8.69
N ALA A 127 9.45 -2.25 7.73
CA ALA A 127 9.70 -3.68 7.58
C ALA A 127 10.96 -4.00 6.75
N CYS A 128 11.64 -2.98 6.20
CA CYS A 128 12.84 -3.14 5.39
C CYS A 128 14.09 -2.72 6.18
N ASP A 129 15.24 -3.36 5.90
CA ASP A 129 16.51 -3.05 6.57
C ASP A 129 16.97 -1.61 6.31
N SER A 130 16.78 -1.12 5.08
CA SER A 130 17.21 0.22 4.64
C SER A 130 16.21 0.87 3.70
N LEU A 131 16.37 2.17 3.47
CA LEU A 131 15.54 2.91 2.51
C LEU A 131 15.78 2.42 1.08
N ALA A 132 17.02 2.03 0.77
CA ALA A 132 17.36 1.39 -0.50
C ALA A 132 16.65 0.04 -0.67
N ALA A 133 16.57 -0.78 0.39
CA ALA A 133 15.85 -2.05 0.35
C ALA A 133 14.34 -1.85 0.10
N TYR A 134 13.73 -0.85 0.74
CA TYR A 134 12.34 -0.49 0.51
C TYR A 134 12.10 0.02 -0.93
N GLN A 135 12.96 0.90 -1.43
CA GLN A 135 12.91 1.37 -2.81
C GLN A 135 13.01 0.19 -3.79
N HIS A 136 13.95 -0.73 -3.57
CA HIS A 136 14.12 -1.91 -4.40
C HIS A 136 12.88 -2.82 -4.36
N LEU A 137 12.29 -3.04 -3.18
CA LEU A 137 11.05 -3.79 -3.01
C LEU A 137 9.92 -3.21 -3.89
N LEU A 138 9.71 -1.90 -3.84
CA LEU A 138 8.70 -1.21 -4.62
C LEU A 138 8.96 -1.34 -6.13
N MET A 139 10.18 -1.06 -6.58
CA MET A 139 10.56 -1.11 -7.99
C MET A 139 10.50 -2.53 -8.56
N ASP A 140 10.98 -3.53 -7.83
CA ASP A 140 10.93 -4.94 -8.24
C ASP A 140 9.48 -5.40 -8.36
N THR A 141 8.65 -5.13 -7.35
CA THR A 141 7.26 -5.57 -7.34
C THR A 141 6.45 -4.89 -8.45
N ARG A 142 6.62 -3.57 -8.64
CA ARG A 142 5.98 -2.84 -9.75
C ARG A 142 6.42 -3.36 -11.11
N ARG A 143 7.72 -3.62 -11.31
CA ARG A 143 8.24 -4.19 -12.58
C ARG A 143 7.64 -5.55 -12.88
N ARG A 144 7.47 -6.40 -11.86
CA ARG A 144 6.82 -7.72 -12.01
C ARG A 144 5.36 -7.56 -12.38
N LEU A 145 4.64 -6.65 -11.74
CA LEU A 145 3.25 -6.32 -12.08
C LEU A 145 3.13 -5.83 -13.53
N ALA A 146 3.99 -4.91 -13.97
CA ALA A 146 4.01 -4.41 -15.34
C ALA A 146 4.28 -5.51 -16.38
N ARG A 147 5.21 -6.44 -16.10
CA ARG A 147 5.47 -7.61 -16.98
C ARG A 147 4.27 -8.55 -17.10
N LEU A 148 3.38 -8.54 -16.13
CA LEU A 148 2.14 -9.33 -16.13
C LEU A 148 0.93 -8.55 -16.66
N GLY A 149 1.13 -7.33 -17.17
CA GLY A 149 0.04 -6.47 -17.66
C GLY A 149 -0.84 -5.91 -16.55
N ALA A 150 -0.33 -5.85 -15.32
CA ALA A 150 -1.03 -5.41 -14.12
C ALA A 150 -0.34 -4.22 -13.44
N ASP A 151 0.30 -3.31 -14.22
CA ASP A 151 0.91 -2.10 -13.65
C ASP A 151 -0.20 -1.22 -13.01
N PRO A 152 -0.12 -0.91 -11.70
CA PRO A 152 -1.13 -0.07 -11.05
C PRO A 152 -1.08 1.40 -11.51
N GLY A 153 -0.03 1.81 -12.24
CA GLY A 153 0.16 3.18 -12.69
C GLY A 153 0.83 4.08 -11.65
N ASP A 154 1.38 5.20 -12.11
CA ASP A 154 2.24 6.07 -11.29
C ASP A 154 1.51 6.68 -10.09
N GLY A 155 0.26 7.08 -10.26
CA GLY A 155 -0.50 7.74 -9.20
C GLY A 155 -0.72 6.81 -7.99
N PHE A 156 -1.13 5.58 -8.25
CA PHE A 156 -1.29 4.57 -7.21
C PHE A 156 0.06 4.15 -6.63
N ALA A 157 1.08 3.99 -7.48
CA ALA A 157 2.42 3.60 -7.04
C ALA A 157 3.03 4.63 -6.08
N VAL A 158 2.91 5.93 -6.38
CA VAL A 158 3.33 7.01 -5.48
C VAL A 158 2.53 6.97 -4.17
N TRP A 159 1.21 6.78 -4.24
CA TRP A 159 0.37 6.71 -3.04
C TRP A 159 0.81 5.56 -2.10
N VAL A 160 1.01 4.36 -2.63
CA VAL A 160 1.53 3.20 -1.88
C VAL A 160 2.89 3.51 -1.26
N ALA A 161 3.81 4.03 -2.07
CA ALA A 161 5.16 4.33 -1.62
C ALA A 161 5.19 5.36 -0.47
N LEU A 162 4.35 6.39 -0.54
CA LEU A 162 4.20 7.38 0.53
C LEU A 162 3.55 6.78 1.78
N ALA A 163 2.50 5.96 1.61
CA ALA A 163 1.85 5.29 2.73
C ALA A 163 2.86 4.45 3.55
N GLY A 164 3.72 3.68 2.88
CA GLY A 164 4.77 2.89 3.54
C GLY A 164 5.92 3.72 4.12
N LEU A 165 6.06 5.01 3.80
CA LEU A 165 7.06 5.90 4.41
C LEU A 165 6.57 6.60 5.69
N LYS A 166 5.26 6.56 5.95
CA LYS A 166 4.59 7.39 6.95
C LYS A 166 5.20 7.22 8.35
N ASP A 167 5.51 6.00 8.77
CA ASP A 167 5.99 5.77 10.13
C ASP A 167 7.50 5.95 10.29
N ALA A 168 8.30 5.45 9.34
CA ALA A 168 9.76 5.53 9.40
C ALA A 168 10.31 6.95 9.16
N HIS A 169 9.68 7.74 8.28
CA HIS A 169 10.20 9.04 7.87
C HIS A 169 9.13 10.16 7.92
N ARG A 170 8.39 10.28 9.02
CA ARG A 170 7.25 11.23 9.21
C ARG A 170 7.45 12.63 8.64
N ARG A 171 8.56 13.30 8.99
CA ARG A 171 8.83 14.69 8.54
C ARG A 171 8.99 14.75 7.03
N TRP A 172 9.76 13.83 6.47
CA TRP A 172 10.03 13.78 5.05
C TRP A 172 8.80 13.34 4.24
N HIS A 173 8.05 12.36 4.75
CA HIS A 173 6.74 11.99 4.24
C HIS A 173 5.83 13.21 4.10
N GLY A 174 5.75 14.09 5.12
CA GLY A 174 4.98 15.33 5.04
C GLY A 174 5.42 16.24 3.89
N THR A 175 6.72 16.39 3.67
CA THR A 175 7.26 17.15 2.52
C THR A 175 6.89 16.52 1.19
N LEU A 176 7.01 15.20 1.04
CA LEU A 176 6.68 14.49 -0.20
C LEU A 176 5.18 14.55 -0.51
N VAL A 177 4.32 14.42 0.50
CA VAL A 177 2.87 14.57 0.33
C VAL A 177 2.51 15.99 -0.13
N ALA A 178 3.15 17.02 0.42
CA ALA A 178 2.96 18.40 -0.03
C ALA A 178 3.44 18.61 -1.49
N GLN A 179 4.57 18.02 -1.87
CA GLN A 179 5.05 18.06 -3.26
C GLN A 179 4.11 17.33 -4.21
N ARG A 180 3.54 16.19 -3.80
CA ARG A 180 2.55 15.46 -4.58
C ARG A 180 1.26 16.26 -4.75
N ALA A 181 0.76 16.90 -3.70
CA ALA A 181 -0.42 17.77 -3.76
C ALA A 181 -0.20 18.98 -4.68
N ALA A 182 1.03 19.48 -4.75
CA ALA A 182 1.41 20.55 -5.67
C ALA A 182 1.69 20.09 -7.11
N GLY A 183 1.50 18.80 -7.42
CA GLY A 183 1.76 18.24 -8.77
C GLY A 183 3.24 18.16 -9.16
N ARG A 184 4.17 18.28 -8.19
CA ARG A 184 5.63 18.30 -8.45
C ARG A 184 6.32 16.96 -8.17
N LEU A 185 5.58 15.93 -7.79
CA LEU A 185 6.13 14.63 -7.44
C LEU A 185 5.43 13.53 -8.23
N ASP A 186 6.14 13.02 -9.23
CA ASP A 186 5.81 11.81 -9.97
C ASP A 186 6.54 10.60 -9.38
N TRP A 187 6.38 9.44 -10.03
CA TRP A 187 7.02 8.21 -9.60
C TRP A 187 8.55 8.31 -9.68
N ASP A 188 9.08 8.82 -10.79
CA ASP A 188 10.53 8.88 -11.01
C ASP A 188 11.19 9.88 -10.07
N GLY A 189 10.58 11.04 -9.85
CA GLY A 189 11.00 12.03 -8.85
C GLY A 189 10.97 11.47 -7.43
N LEU A 190 9.98 10.64 -7.08
CA LEU A 190 9.95 9.95 -5.79
C LEU A 190 11.06 8.92 -5.67
N MET A 191 11.32 8.10 -6.71
CA MET A 191 12.43 7.15 -6.71
C MET A 191 13.78 7.86 -6.59
N ALA A 192 13.97 8.97 -7.30
CA ALA A 192 15.18 9.78 -7.22
C ALA A 192 15.36 10.39 -5.82
N ALA A 193 14.29 10.91 -5.21
CA ALA A 193 14.31 11.41 -3.84
C ALA A 193 14.63 10.32 -2.82
N MET A 194 14.10 9.11 -3.00
CA MET A 194 14.45 7.94 -2.18
C MET A 194 15.91 7.54 -2.33
N ALA A 195 16.42 7.45 -3.56
CA ALA A 195 17.82 7.11 -3.80
C ALA A 195 18.75 8.15 -3.17
N GLY A 196 18.48 9.44 -3.39
CA GLY A 196 19.29 10.53 -2.84
C GLY A 196 19.26 10.61 -1.31
N ARG A 197 18.20 10.13 -0.67
CA ARG A 197 18.13 10.01 0.79
C ARG A 197 18.77 8.72 1.30
N ALA A 198 18.65 7.61 0.57
CA ALA A 198 19.26 6.34 0.91
C ALA A 198 20.80 6.41 0.88
N CYS A 199 21.39 7.22 -0.01
CA CYS A 199 22.83 7.50 0.00
C CYS A 199 23.34 8.23 1.26
N ARG A 200 22.45 8.72 2.13
CA ARG A 200 22.80 9.50 3.34
C ARG A 200 22.45 8.75 4.64
N GLU A 201 21.93 7.54 4.54
CA GLU A 201 21.63 6.65 5.66
C GLU A 201 22.89 5.85 6.03
#